data_AF-A0ABD4TG67-F1
#
_entry.id   AF-A0ABD4TG67-F1
#
_cell.length_a   1.000
_cell.length_b   1.000
_cell.length_c   1.000
_cell.angle_alpha   90.00
_cell.angle_beta   90.00
_cell.angle_gamma   90.00
#
_symmetry.space_group_name_H-M   'P 1'
#
loop_
_entity.id
_entity.type
_entity.pdbx_description
1 polymer ?
#
loop_
_entity_poly.entity_id
_entity_poly.type
_entity_poly.pdbx_seq_one_letter_code
_entity_poly.pdbx_strand_id
1 'polypeptide(L)'
;MPATRVLAFSDLSWGTRERDSTGGRKVDKTSFLRPVEETDPDIVVFAGDAAYDRCSRSGLDETELFLGLLGGIASAGRRCIVVEGNNDDTMGTYGRVRDAAEANPYIHEISGEAREVCGIRFLGVPTGKEKRMARSAEGPVDIVVAHAPLANRVWLFDLPAACIVTGHYGMMTAVVAGKAYVALDCSPASWAVIDWEKGWRRIEFVAGACRITMRPEEGIVAAGCDPALLRNLMEGRGPLPYPDEVEALRRAKQEIAIEEREEVLERLLGMGIKKTHVERYLGRQGLPGRRAR
;
A
#
# COMPACT_ATOMS: atom_id res chain seq x y z
N MET A 1 12.21 2.08 24.79
CA MET A 1 11.29 0.95 24.54
C MET A 1 11.79 0.27 23.27
N PRO A 2 11.69 -1.05 23.11
CA PRO A 2 12.04 -1.69 21.84
C PRO A 2 11.21 -1.09 20.69
N ALA A 3 11.78 -1.03 19.49
CA ALA A 3 11.06 -0.55 18.31
C ALA A 3 9.86 -1.46 18.03
N THR A 4 8.71 -0.85 17.72
CA THR A 4 7.51 -1.59 17.32
C THR A 4 7.71 -2.12 15.91
N ARG A 5 7.54 -3.43 15.72
CA ARG A 5 7.72 -4.08 14.42
C ARG A 5 6.39 -4.28 13.72
N VAL A 6 6.31 -3.80 12.49
CA VAL A 6 5.15 -3.92 11.61
C VAL A 6 5.49 -4.82 10.42
N LEU A 7 4.73 -5.89 10.21
CA LEU A 7 4.81 -6.74 9.02
C LEU A 7 3.65 -6.41 8.08
N ALA A 8 3.92 -6.12 6.82
CA ALA A 8 2.92 -5.70 5.85
C ALA A 8 2.77 -6.68 4.69
N PHE A 9 1.51 -7.00 4.37
CA PHE A 9 1.04 -7.76 3.23
C PHE A 9 0.00 -6.98 2.42
N SER A 10 -0.25 -7.44 1.21
CA SER A 10 -1.33 -6.99 0.33
C SER A 10 -1.69 -8.08 -0.67
N ASP A 11 -2.87 -8.01 -1.28
CA ASP A 11 -3.28 -8.84 -2.41
C ASP A 11 -3.00 -10.33 -2.13
N LEU A 12 -3.64 -10.85 -1.07
CA LEU A 12 -3.39 -12.21 -0.58
C LEU A 12 -3.81 -13.21 -1.67
N SER A 13 -2.83 -13.89 -2.24
CA SER A 13 -3.03 -14.68 -3.47
C SER A 13 -3.58 -16.08 -3.17
N TRP A 14 -4.68 -16.18 -2.41
CA TRP A 14 -5.25 -17.43 -1.93
C TRP A 14 -5.45 -18.48 -3.02
N GLY A 15 -5.07 -19.72 -2.74
CA GLY A 15 -5.27 -20.85 -3.65
C GLY A 15 -4.44 -20.83 -4.94
N THR A 16 -3.72 -19.73 -5.22
CA THR A 16 -2.75 -19.67 -6.31
C THR A 16 -1.50 -20.48 -5.94
N ARG A 17 -0.74 -20.94 -6.93
CA ARG A 17 0.55 -21.57 -6.66
C ARG A 17 1.56 -20.48 -6.33
N GLU A 18 2.34 -20.69 -5.28
CA GLU A 18 3.46 -19.79 -4.97
C GLU A 18 4.36 -19.68 -6.21
N ARG A 19 4.61 -18.44 -6.66
CA ARG A 19 5.53 -18.17 -7.77
C ARG A 19 6.88 -18.84 -7.48
N ASP A 20 7.48 -19.42 -8.51
CA ASP A 20 8.78 -20.11 -8.48
C ASP A 20 8.81 -21.52 -7.88
N SER A 21 7.64 -22.10 -7.56
CA SER A 21 7.55 -23.50 -7.14
C SER A 21 7.05 -24.41 -8.27
N THR A 22 7.95 -25.09 -8.98
CA THR A 22 7.57 -26.15 -9.92
C THR A 22 6.92 -27.31 -9.14
N GLY A 23 5.59 -27.37 -9.15
CA GLY A 23 4.79 -28.34 -8.39
C GLY A 23 4.39 -27.89 -6.98
N GLY A 24 4.57 -26.62 -6.62
CA GLY A 24 4.45 -26.21 -5.22
C GLY A 24 3.06 -26.03 -4.66
N ARG A 25 3.07 -25.80 -3.36
CA ARG A 25 1.90 -25.67 -2.49
C ARG A 25 1.05 -24.47 -2.92
N LYS A 26 -0.27 -24.62 -2.81
CA LYS A 26 -1.19 -23.49 -2.95
C LYS A 26 -1.02 -22.56 -1.75
N VAL A 27 -1.10 -21.26 -1.99
CA VAL A 27 -1.09 -20.24 -0.94
C VAL A 27 -2.27 -20.49 -0.01
N ASP A 28 -1.96 -20.68 1.26
CA ASP A 28 -2.93 -20.89 2.34
C ASP A 28 -2.49 -20.11 3.59
N LYS A 29 -3.20 -20.30 4.70
CA LYS A 29 -2.94 -19.58 5.96
C LYS A 29 -1.47 -19.70 6.40
N THR A 30 -0.86 -20.86 6.21
CA THR A 30 0.52 -21.14 6.65
C THR A 30 1.55 -20.34 5.86
N SER A 31 1.26 -19.99 4.61
CA SER A 31 2.12 -19.14 3.78
C SER A 31 2.32 -17.74 4.40
N PHE A 32 1.37 -17.26 5.19
CA PHE A 32 1.43 -15.96 5.88
C PHE A 32 1.85 -16.08 7.35
N LEU A 33 1.43 -17.14 8.03
CA LEU A 33 1.85 -17.37 9.42
C LEU A 33 3.35 -17.60 9.55
N ARG A 34 4.01 -18.25 8.58
CA ARG A 34 5.47 -18.45 8.63
C ARG A 34 6.23 -17.12 8.72
N PRO A 35 6.05 -16.14 7.81
CA PRO A 35 6.69 -14.83 7.99
C PRO A 35 6.28 -14.12 9.29
N VAL A 36 5.04 -14.28 9.77
CA VAL A 36 4.62 -13.72 11.07
C VAL A 36 5.42 -14.33 12.23
N GLU A 37 5.65 -15.64 12.21
CA GLU A 37 6.44 -16.35 13.24
C GLU A 37 7.93 -16.00 13.13
N GLU A 38 8.48 -15.94 11.91
CA GLU A 38 9.90 -15.65 11.67
C GLU A 38 10.27 -14.20 12.02
N THR A 39 9.37 -13.24 11.76
CA THR A 39 9.63 -11.82 12.00
C THR A 39 9.23 -11.35 13.39
N ASP A 40 8.33 -12.09 14.04
CA ASP A 40 7.73 -11.79 15.34
C ASP A 40 7.25 -10.33 15.46
N PRO A 41 6.25 -9.90 14.67
CA PRO A 41 5.81 -8.52 14.64
C PRO A 41 4.80 -8.21 15.76
N ASP A 42 4.78 -6.97 16.22
CA ASP A 42 3.72 -6.46 17.10
C ASP A 42 2.41 -6.23 16.33
N ILE A 43 2.53 -5.83 15.06
CA ILE A 43 1.42 -5.45 14.18
C ILE A 43 1.59 -6.12 12.81
N VAL A 44 0.52 -6.71 12.29
CA VAL A 44 0.41 -7.20 10.92
C VAL A 44 -0.55 -6.30 10.13
N VAL A 45 -0.11 -5.75 9.01
CA VAL A 45 -0.87 -4.86 8.14
C VAL A 45 -1.30 -5.60 6.88
N PHE A 46 -2.56 -5.43 6.47
CA PHE A 46 -3.13 -5.91 5.21
C PHE A 46 -3.62 -4.72 4.38
N ALA A 47 -2.86 -4.35 3.35
CA ALA A 47 -3.09 -3.15 2.53
C ALA A 47 -4.06 -3.40 1.35
N GLY A 48 -5.17 -4.09 1.62
CA GLY A 48 -6.25 -4.39 0.68
C GLY A 48 -6.12 -5.70 -0.08
N ASP A 49 -7.26 -6.13 -0.65
CA ASP A 49 -7.45 -7.35 -1.43
C ASP A 49 -6.99 -8.60 -0.64
N ALA A 50 -7.35 -8.65 0.64
CA ALA A 50 -7.03 -9.75 1.54
C ALA A 50 -8.18 -10.75 1.70
N ALA A 51 -9.42 -10.30 1.46
CA ALA A 51 -10.66 -11.04 1.58
C ALA A 51 -11.38 -11.05 0.22
N TYR A 52 -10.67 -11.46 -0.83
CA TYR A 52 -11.11 -11.34 -2.21
C TYR A 52 -12.42 -12.12 -2.45
N ASP A 53 -13.56 -11.43 -2.43
CA ASP A 53 -14.89 -12.08 -2.47
C ASP A 53 -15.47 -12.14 -3.89
N ARG A 54 -14.80 -11.51 -4.87
CA ARG A 54 -15.18 -11.56 -6.27
C ARG A 54 -14.86 -12.92 -6.87
N CYS A 55 -15.89 -13.70 -7.28
CA CYS A 55 -15.80 -14.96 -8.06
C CYS A 55 -14.40 -15.56 -8.04
N SER A 56 -14.02 -16.10 -6.88
CA SER A 56 -12.66 -16.50 -6.63
C SER A 56 -12.22 -17.47 -7.73
N ARG A 57 -11.11 -17.15 -8.41
CA ARG A 57 -10.48 -18.09 -9.37
C ARG A 57 -10.13 -19.42 -8.69
N SER A 58 -10.09 -19.42 -7.35
CA SER A 58 -9.80 -20.54 -6.47
C SER A 58 -11.02 -21.39 -6.12
N GLY A 59 -12.26 -20.88 -6.24
CA GLY A 59 -13.48 -21.53 -5.76
C GLY A 59 -13.63 -21.56 -4.23
N LEU A 60 -12.79 -20.82 -3.51
CA LEU A 60 -12.75 -20.75 -2.05
C LEU A 60 -13.55 -19.53 -1.54
N ASP A 61 -14.05 -19.62 -0.30
CA ASP A 61 -14.49 -18.46 0.47
C ASP A 61 -13.24 -17.79 1.06
N GLU A 62 -12.63 -16.87 0.31
CA GLU A 62 -11.38 -16.23 0.68
C GLU A 62 -11.54 -15.30 1.90
N THR A 63 -12.74 -14.78 2.12
CA THR A 63 -13.07 -14.01 3.33
C THR A 63 -13.03 -14.92 4.57
N GLU A 64 -13.55 -16.16 4.51
CA GLU A 64 -13.38 -17.12 5.63
C GLU A 64 -11.92 -17.49 5.87
N LEU A 65 -11.13 -17.69 4.81
CA LEU A 65 -9.69 -17.92 4.95
C LEU A 65 -9.00 -16.74 5.63
N PHE A 66 -9.37 -15.51 5.25
CA PHE A 66 -8.83 -14.30 5.84
C PHE A 66 -9.24 -14.13 7.30
N LEU A 67 -10.52 -14.37 7.65
CA LEU A 67 -10.99 -14.38 9.03
C LEU A 67 -10.23 -15.40 9.88
N GLY A 68 -9.98 -16.60 9.33
CA GLY A 68 -9.16 -17.62 9.97
C GLY A 68 -7.71 -17.15 10.19
N LEU A 69 -7.11 -16.44 9.24
CA LEU A 69 -5.79 -15.81 9.35
C LEU A 69 -5.76 -14.76 10.46
N LEU A 70 -6.69 -13.79 10.42
CA LEU A 70 -6.83 -12.74 11.43
C LEU A 70 -6.99 -13.34 12.83
N GLY A 71 -7.87 -14.32 12.99
CA GLY A 71 -8.08 -15.01 14.27
C GLY A 71 -6.83 -15.71 14.79
N GLY A 72 -6.00 -16.29 13.91
CA GLY A 72 -4.73 -16.90 14.28
C GLY A 72 -3.65 -15.90 14.72
N ILE A 73 -3.57 -14.74 14.06
CA ILE A 73 -2.63 -13.67 14.42
C ILE A 73 -3.06 -13.03 15.75
N ALA A 74 -4.36 -12.72 15.88
CA ALA A 74 -4.94 -12.10 17.07
C ALA A 74 -4.86 -13.01 18.31
N SER A 75 -5.10 -14.31 18.17
CA SER A 75 -5.02 -15.25 19.30
C SER A 75 -3.60 -15.41 19.85
N ALA A 76 -2.59 -15.11 19.03
CA ALA A 76 -1.20 -15.05 19.43
C ALA A 76 -0.79 -13.68 20.03
N GLY A 77 -1.75 -12.78 20.28
CA GLY A 77 -1.55 -11.49 20.94
C GLY A 77 -1.07 -10.36 20.02
N ARG A 78 -1.02 -10.58 18.70
CA ARG A 78 -0.56 -9.60 17.71
C ARG A 78 -1.73 -8.78 17.17
N ARG A 79 -1.48 -7.51 16.83
CA ARG A 79 -2.50 -6.61 16.27
C ARG A 79 -2.60 -6.78 14.77
N CYS A 80 -3.79 -6.65 14.20
CA CYS A 80 -4.03 -6.62 12.77
C CYS A 80 -4.57 -5.26 12.36
N ILE A 81 -3.99 -4.65 11.33
CA ILE A 81 -4.52 -3.46 10.65
C ILE A 81 -5.01 -3.90 9.27
N VAL A 82 -6.25 -3.58 8.91
CA VAL A 82 -6.86 -3.99 7.65
C VAL A 82 -7.45 -2.76 6.96
N VAL A 83 -7.21 -2.67 5.64
CA VAL A 83 -7.84 -1.69 4.75
C VAL A 83 -8.51 -2.44 3.61
N GLU A 84 -9.70 -2.00 3.23
CA GLU A 84 -10.52 -2.56 2.15
C GLU A 84 -9.91 -2.26 0.77
N GLY A 85 -9.64 -3.33 0.02
CA GLY A 85 -9.29 -3.29 -1.40
C GLY A 85 -10.51 -3.29 -2.32
N ASN A 86 -10.31 -3.13 -3.62
CA ASN A 86 -11.42 -3.04 -4.57
C ASN A 86 -12.07 -4.39 -4.89
N ASN A 87 -11.49 -5.51 -4.47
CA ASN A 87 -12.05 -6.84 -4.70
C ASN A 87 -12.61 -7.50 -3.43
N ASP A 88 -12.55 -6.81 -2.29
CA ASP A 88 -12.90 -7.40 -0.99
C ASP A 88 -14.42 -7.47 -0.71
N ASP A 89 -15.23 -6.53 -1.24
CA ASP A 89 -16.70 -6.44 -0.95
C ASP A 89 -17.57 -6.46 -2.22
N THR A 90 -17.13 -7.17 -3.26
CA THR A 90 -17.86 -7.33 -4.53
C THR A 90 -19.11 -8.20 -4.39
N MET A 91 -19.10 -9.20 -3.51
CA MET A 91 -20.23 -10.09 -3.22
C MET A 91 -20.91 -9.78 -1.89
N GLY A 92 -20.47 -8.74 -1.16
CA GLY A 92 -21.07 -8.28 0.08
C GLY A 92 -20.59 -9.04 1.33
N THR A 93 -19.50 -9.79 1.25
CA THR A 93 -19.05 -10.64 2.37
C THR A 93 -18.08 -9.94 3.32
N TYR A 94 -17.52 -8.78 2.92
CA TYR A 94 -16.55 -8.04 3.72
C TYR A 94 -17.14 -7.50 5.03
N GLY A 95 -18.48 -7.40 5.12
CA GLY A 95 -19.18 -7.12 6.38
C GLY A 95 -18.71 -8.02 7.53
N ARG A 96 -18.40 -9.29 7.25
CA ARG A 96 -17.88 -10.22 8.26
C ARG A 96 -16.51 -9.81 8.82
N VAL A 97 -15.66 -9.17 8.01
CA VAL A 97 -14.35 -8.64 8.45
C VAL A 97 -14.57 -7.46 9.39
N ARG A 98 -15.53 -6.58 9.07
CA ARG A 98 -15.93 -5.47 9.94
C ARG A 98 -16.50 -5.98 11.27
N ASP A 99 -17.41 -6.96 11.23
CA ASP A 99 -17.97 -7.60 12.43
C ASP A 99 -16.88 -8.24 13.31
N ALA A 100 -15.89 -8.89 12.70
CA ALA A 100 -14.76 -9.48 13.42
C ALA A 100 -13.86 -8.42 14.08
N ALA A 101 -13.67 -7.26 13.45
CA ALA A 101 -12.94 -6.13 14.01
C ALA A 101 -13.69 -5.49 15.20
N GLU A 102 -15.02 -5.39 15.12
CA GLU A 102 -15.84 -4.92 16.24
C GLU A 102 -15.80 -5.89 17.43
N ALA A 103 -15.82 -7.20 17.16
CA ALA A 103 -15.82 -8.24 18.18
C ALA A 103 -14.45 -8.50 18.83
N ASN A 104 -13.34 -8.15 18.17
CA ASN A 104 -12.00 -8.49 18.61
C ASN A 104 -11.09 -7.25 18.69
N PRO A 105 -10.63 -6.85 19.90
CA PRO A 105 -9.81 -5.65 20.06
C PRO A 105 -8.44 -5.72 19.41
N TYR A 106 -7.98 -6.90 18.96
CA TYR A 106 -6.72 -7.06 18.24
C TYR A 106 -6.85 -6.90 16.73
N ILE A 107 -8.08 -6.79 16.19
CA ILE A 107 -8.32 -6.61 14.76
C ILE A 107 -8.85 -5.19 14.55
N HIS A 108 -8.25 -4.46 13.63
CA HIS A 108 -8.59 -3.07 13.33
C HIS A 108 -8.83 -2.92 11.83
N GLU A 109 -10.09 -2.92 11.43
CA GLU A 109 -10.51 -2.47 10.10
C GLU A 109 -10.57 -0.94 10.14
N ILE A 110 -9.74 -0.26 9.35
CA ILE A 110 -9.54 1.19 9.47
C ILE A 110 -9.89 1.95 8.18
N SER A 111 -10.73 1.37 7.33
CA SER A 111 -11.03 1.95 6.01
C SER A 111 -11.72 3.30 6.13
N GLY A 112 -11.00 4.36 5.75
CA GLY A 112 -11.50 5.73 5.76
C GLY A 112 -11.32 6.44 7.09
N GLU A 113 -10.65 5.84 8.06
CA GLU A 113 -10.42 6.40 9.40
C GLU A 113 -8.96 6.34 9.83
N ALA A 114 -8.66 7.12 10.88
CA ALA A 114 -7.36 7.09 11.55
C ALA A 114 -7.48 6.36 12.89
N ARG A 115 -6.51 5.51 13.20
CA ARG A 115 -6.49 4.68 14.41
C ARG A 115 -5.11 4.66 15.04
N GLU A 116 -5.04 4.81 16.36
CA GLU A 116 -3.80 4.61 17.10
C GLU A 116 -3.71 3.15 17.60
N VAL A 117 -2.61 2.48 17.26
CA VAL A 117 -2.33 1.09 17.67
C VAL A 117 -0.85 1.00 18.04
N CYS A 118 -0.56 0.52 19.25
CA CYS A 118 0.81 0.44 19.82
C CYS A 118 1.61 1.75 19.73
N GLY A 119 0.94 2.90 19.89
CA GLY A 119 1.56 4.23 19.82
C GLY A 119 1.91 4.70 18.40
N ILE A 120 1.37 4.03 17.36
CA ILE A 120 1.49 4.42 15.96
C ILE A 120 0.10 4.85 15.46
N ARG A 121 0.01 6.06 14.90
CA ARG A 121 -1.20 6.59 14.28
C ARG A 121 -1.28 6.17 12.81
N PHE A 122 -2.13 5.19 12.52
CA PHE A 122 -2.41 4.72 11.18
C PHE A 122 -3.54 5.54 10.53
N LEU A 123 -3.52 5.66 9.20
CA LEU A 123 -4.65 6.12 8.40
C LEU A 123 -4.96 5.11 7.29
N GLY A 124 -6.19 4.59 7.27
CA GLY A 124 -6.63 3.65 6.24
C GLY A 124 -7.25 4.36 5.05
N VAL A 125 -6.70 4.15 3.86
CA VAL A 125 -7.16 4.75 2.61
C VAL A 125 -7.66 3.66 1.67
N PRO A 126 -8.97 3.34 1.69
CA PRO A 126 -9.53 2.31 0.83
C PRO A 126 -9.53 2.76 -0.64
N THR A 127 -9.63 1.79 -1.53
CA THR A 127 -9.50 2.02 -2.97
C THR A 127 -10.44 3.11 -3.50
N GLY A 128 -9.89 4.03 -4.29
CA GLY A 128 -10.66 5.09 -4.92
C GLY A 128 -11.03 6.25 -4.00
N LYS A 129 -10.60 6.25 -2.73
CA LYS A 129 -10.79 7.37 -1.80
C LYS A 129 -9.55 8.26 -1.64
N GLU A 130 -8.44 7.95 -2.32
CA GLU A 130 -7.13 8.58 -2.13
C GLU A 130 -7.23 10.10 -2.29
N LYS A 131 -7.83 10.57 -3.40
CA LYS A 131 -8.03 12.00 -3.68
C LYS A 131 -8.87 12.70 -2.63
N ARG A 132 -9.95 12.05 -2.17
CA ARG A 132 -10.88 12.64 -1.20
C ARG A 132 -10.17 12.80 0.14
N MET A 133 -9.50 11.75 0.60
CA MET A 133 -8.81 11.74 1.89
C MET A 133 -7.60 12.67 1.88
N ALA A 134 -6.83 12.73 0.79
CA ALA A 134 -5.75 13.70 0.63
C ALA A 134 -6.21 15.16 0.77
N ARG A 135 -7.49 15.45 0.48
CA ARG A 135 -8.07 16.80 0.60
C ARG A 135 -8.69 17.08 1.96
N SER A 136 -9.02 16.05 2.73
CA SER A 136 -9.74 16.16 4.00
C SER A 136 -8.94 15.66 5.21
N ALA A 137 -7.67 15.30 5.03
CA ALA A 137 -6.87 14.74 6.11
C ALA A 137 -6.64 15.78 7.22
N GLU A 138 -6.99 15.41 8.45
CA GLU A 138 -6.85 16.26 9.63
C GLU A 138 -5.62 15.84 10.45
N GLY A 139 -4.55 16.62 10.29
CA GLY A 139 -3.33 16.48 11.07
C GLY A 139 -2.41 15.33 10.63
N PRO A 140 -1.21 15.27 11.22
CA PRO A 140 -0.19 14.30 10.84
C PRO A 140 -0.55 12.88 11.30
N VAL A 141 -0.13 11.90 10.49
CA VAL A 141 -0.21 10.47 10.81
C VAL A 141 1.16 9.84 10.64
N ASP A 142 1.37 8.69 11.25
CA ASP A 142 2.65 8.00 11.19
C ASP A 142 2.76 7.17 9.91
N ILE A 143 1.78 6.30 9.71
CA ILE A 143 1.74 5.35 8.59
C ILE A 143 0.38 5.44 7.88
N VAL A 144 0.41 5.72 6.58
CA VAL A 144 -0.76 5.52 5.71
C VAL A 144 -0.76 4.08 5.22
N VAL A 145 -1.87 3.39 5.37
CA VAL A 145 -2.13 2.07 4.78
C VAL A 145 -3.19 2.26 3.69
N ALA A 146 -2.90 1.86 2.46
CA ALA A 146 -3.79 2.16 1.33
C ALA A 146 -3.89 1.01 0.33
N HIS A 147 -4.98 0.93 -0.42
CA HIS A 147 -5.05 0.06 -1.60
C HIS A 147 -5.24 0.92 -2.86
N ALA A 148 -4.15 1.48 -3.37
CA ALA A 148 -4.21 2.56 -4.37
C ALA A 148 -3.75 2.10 -5.77
N PRO A 149 -4.60 2.25 -6.80
CA PRO A 149 -4.18 2.08 -8.19
C PRO A 149 -3.07 3.05 -8.57
N LEU A 150 -2.20 2.63 -9.49
CA LEU A 150 -0.98 3.38 -9.84
C LEU A 150 -1.24 4.87 -10.14
N ALA A 151 -2.29 5.15 -10.92
CA ALA A 151 -2.66 6.51 -11.31
C ALA A 151 -3.19 7.39 -10.16
N ASN A 152 -3.59 6.79 -9.02
CA ASN A 152 -4.10 7.50 -7.85
C ASN A 152 -3.07 7.63 -6.73
N ARG A 153 -1.97 6.85 -6.76
CA ARG A 153 -0.95 6.83 -5.69
C ARG A 153 -0.31 8.18 -5.43
N VAL A 154 -0.23 9.06 -6.43
CA VAL A 154 0.26 10.43 -6.27
C VAL A 154 -0.48 11.21 -5.17
N TRP A 155 -1.78 10.93 -4.95
CA TRP A 155 -2.57 11.55 -3.88
C TRP A 155 -2.12 11.13 -2.48
N LEU A 156 -1.50 9.96 -2.32
CA LEU A 156 -0.99 9.51 -1.02
C LEU A 156 0.16 10.39 -0.53
N PHE A 157 0.94 10.97 -1.43
CA PHE A 157 2.04 11.87 -1.07
C PHE A 157 1.59 13.29 -0.67
N ASP A 158 0.31 13.60 -0.87
CA ASP A 158 -0.31 14.81 -0.33
C ASP A 158 -0.80 14.62 1.12
N LEU A 159 -0.84 13.38 1.63
CA LEU A 159 -1.18 13.09 3.03
C LEU A 159 0.02 13.42 3.95
N PRO A 160 -0.22 13.98 5.15
CA PRO A 160 0.83 14.33 6.11
C PRO A 160 1.33 13.09 6.88
N ALA A 161 1.89 12.11 6.16
CA ALA A 161 2.45 10.88 6.71
C ALA A 161 3.98 10.80 6.61
N ALA A 162 4.62 10.05 7.49
CA ALA A 162 6.05 9.74 7.38
C ALA A 162 6.32 8.48 6.54
N CYS A 163 5.41 7.51 6.57
CA CYS A 163 5.48 6.27 5.81
C CYS A 163 4.15 5.98 5.09
N ILE A 164 4.22 5.40 3.90
CA ILE A 164 3.08 4.96 3.11
C ILE A 164 3.31 3.49 2.74
N VAL A 165 2.36 2.64 3.10
CA VAL A 165 2.27 1.24 2.69
C VAL A 165 1.05 1.10 1.81
N THR A 166 1.19 0.56 0.60
CA THR A 166 0.07 0.39 -0.30
C THR A 166 0.08 -0.90 -1.10
N GLY A 167 -1.11 -1.43 -1.41
CA GLY A 167 -1.32 -2.59 -2.26
C GLY A 167 -1.62 -2.32 -3.74
N HIS A 168 -2.33 -3.28 -4.33
CA HIS A 168 -2.94 -3.30 -5.67
C HIS A 168 -2.02 -3.87 -6.75
N TYR A 169 -1.26 -3.02 -7.44
CA TYR A 169 -0.35 -3.48 -8.49
C TYR A 169 0.92 -2.66 -8.50
N GLY A 170 2.04 -3.33 -8.77
CA GLY A 170 3.33 -2.67 -8.94
C GLY A 170 4.04 -2.50 -7.60
N MET A 171 4.98 -3.41 -7.38
CA MET A 171 5.89 -3.42 -6.24
C MET A 171 6.89 -2.27 -6.31
N MET A 172 7.12 -1.61 -5.19
CA MET A 172 8.11 -0.55 -5.07
C MET A 172 8.55 -0.34 -3.62
N THR A 173 9.80 0.03 -3.41
CA THR A 173 10.29 0.52 -2.12
C THR A 173 11.30 1.64 -2.36
N ALA A 174 10.99 2.85 -1.88
CA ALA A 174 11.79 4.04 -2.12
C ALA A 174 11.45 5.16 -1.14
N VAL A 175 12.28 6.21 -1.10
CA VAL A 175 11.88 7.50 -0.52
C VAL A 175 11.26 8.34 -1.62
N VAL A 176 9.99 8.74 -1.46
CA VAL A 176 9.27 9.55 -2.43
C VAL A 176 8.67 10.74 -1.71
N ALA A 177 8.91 11.96 -2.23
CA ALA A 177 8.39 13.18 -1.62
C ALA A 177 8.74 13.32 -0.12
N GLY A 178 9.92 12.87 0.28
CA GLY A 178 10.39 12.88 1.67
C GLY A 178 9.74 11.84 2.59
N LYS A 179 9.00 10.87 2.04
CA LYS A 179 8.29 9.82 2.78
C LYS A 179 8.86 8.46 2.43
N ALA A 180 8.92 7.55 3.40
CA ALA A 180 9.12 6.14 3.09
C ALA A 180 7.90 5.62 2.33
N TYR A 181 8.14 4.92 1.22
CA TYR A 181 7.11 4.40 0.35
C TYR A 181 7.33 2.91 0.11
N VAL A 182 6.30 2.12 0.39
CA VAL A 182 6.25 0.67 0.16
C VAL A 182 4.99 0.37 -0.62
N ALA A 183 5.16 -0.20 -1.82
CA ALA A 183 4.10 -0.76 -2.61
C ALA A 183 4.26 -2.28 -2.68
N LEU A 184 3.21 -2.98 -2.28
CA LEU A 184 3.07 -4.42 -2.30
C LEU A 184 2.15 -4.80 -3.47
N ASP A 185 2.31 -6.03 -3.93
CA ASP A 185 1.46 -6.66 -4.94
C ASP A 185 1.06 -8.02 -4.32
N CYS A 186 1.17 -9.12 -5.06
CA CYS A 186 0.78 -10.47 -4.63
C CYS A 186 1.57 -11.04 -3.42
N SER A 187 1.02 -10.99 -2.21
CA SER A 187 1.58 -11.69 -1.04
C SER A 187 1.24 -13.20 -1.08
N PRO A 188 2.14 -14.10 -0.63
CA PRO A 188 3.37 -13.85 0.14
C PRO A 188 4.63 -13.60 -0.72
N ALA A 189 4.51 -13.48 -2.05
CA ALA A 189 5.69 -13.30 -2.91
C ALA A 189 6.40 -11.95 -2.69
N SER A 190 5.67 -10.97 -2.17
CA SER A 190 6.22 -9.73 -1.64
C SER A 190 5.64 -9.38 -0.28
N TRP A 191 6.45 -8.81 0.60
CA TRP A 191 6.05 -8.30 1.91
C TRP A 191 7.11 -7.32 2.43
N ALA A 192 6.79 -6.59 3.50
CA ALA A 192 7.75 -5.68 4.11
C ALA A 192 7.70 -5.69 5.64
N VAL A 193 8.84 -5.47 6.28
CA VAL A 193 8.96 -5.22 7.72
C VAL A 193 9.36 -3.77 7.93
N ILE A 194 8.70 -3.11 8.87
CA ILE A 194 8.99 -1.75 9.27
C ILE A 194 9.29 -1.78 10.77
N ASP A 195 10.51 -1.42 11.14
CA ASP A 195 10.88 -1.17 12.54
C ASP A 195 10.59 0.31 12.86
N TRP A 196 9.72 0.56 13.84
CA TRP A 196 9.21 1.89 14.17
C TRP A 196 9.60 2.35 15.59
N GLU A 197 10.22 3.52 15.69
CA GLU A 197 10.52 4.17 16.97
C GLU A 197 10.47 5.70 16.82
N LYS A 198 9.27 6.28 17.03
CA LYS A 198 8.96 7.70 16.77
C LYS A 198 9.30 8.13 15.34
N GLY A 199 9.05 7.22 14.39
CA GLY A 199 9.47 7.31 12.99
C GLY A 199 9.99 5.97 12.50
N TRP A 200 10.03 5.77 11.18
CA TRP A 200 10.59 4.55 10.60
C TRP A 200 12.12 4.55 10.78
N ARG A 201 12.67 3.44 11.30
CA ARG A 201 14.11 3.25 11.49
C ARG A 201 14.71 2.37 10.42
N ARG A 202 13.96 1.35 10.03
CA ARG A 202 14.34 0.38 9.02
C ARG A 202 13.09 -0.08 8.30
N ILE A 203 13.19 -0.20 6.98
CA ILE A 203 12.24 -0.94 6.16
C ILE A 203 13.00 -2.03 5.44
N GLU A 204 12.61 -3.29 5.66
CA GLU A 204 13.06 -4.41 4.85
C GLU A 204 11.92 -4.82 3.92
N PHE A 205 12.12 -4.66 2.62
CA PHE A 205 11.21 -5.08 1.58
C PHE A 205 11.74 -6.36 0.92
N VAL A 206 10.89 -7.36 0.79
CA VAL A 206 11.21 -8.66 0.21
C VAL A 206 10.35 -8.87 -1.03
N ALA A 207 10.98 -9.26 -2.14
CA ALA A 207 10.33 -9.71 -3.37
C ALA A 207 11.09 -10.89 -3.97
N GLY A 208 10.60 -12.11 -3.74
CA GLY A 208 11.32 -13.34 -4.06
C GLY A 208 12.69 -13.39 -3.35
N ALA A 209 13.77 -13.55 -4.12
CA ALA A 209 15.15 -13.54 -3.59
C ALA A 209 15.70 -12.12 -3.33
N CYS A 210 15.08 -11.09 -3.91
CA CYS A 210 15.53 -9.71 -3.76
C CYS A 210 15.09 -9.15 -2.41
N ARG A 211 16.06 -8.64 -1.65
CA ARG A 211 15.85 -7.94 -0.37
C ARG A 211 16.39 -6.53 -0.47
N ILE A 212 15.57 -5.55 -0.13
CA ILE A 212 15.94 -4.13 -0.10
C ILE A 212 15.75 -3.63 1.32
N THR A 213 16.80 -3.09 1.92
CA THR A 213 16.76 -2.46 3.23
C THR A 213 16.95 -0.96 3.08
N MET A 214 16.00 -0.18 3.60
CA MET A 214 16.06 1.28 3.66
C MET A 214 16.25 1.74 5.10
N ARG A 215 17.11 2.75 5.29
CA ARG A 215 17.30 3.45 6.56
C ARG A 215 17.44 4.97 6.29
N PRO A 216 16.89 5.85 7.14
CA PRO A 216 16.89 7.29 6.84
C PRO A 216 18.29 7.90 6.66
N GLU A 217 19.27 7.45 7.46
CA GLU A 217 20.63 8.02 7.48
C GLU A 217 21.66 7.15 6.74
N GLU A 218 21.41 5.86 6.57
CA GLU A 218 22.33 4.91 5.93
C GLU A 218 22.01 4.67 4.45
N GLY A 219 20.85 5.16 3.97
CA GLY A 219 20.42 5.00 2.58
C GLY A 219 19.75 3.66 2.31
N ILE A 220 19.91 3.16 1.07
CA ILE A 220 19.22 1.96 0.57
C ILE A 220 20.26 0.93 0.14
N VAL A 221 20.14 -0.30 0.68
CA VAL A 221 21.00 -1.44 0.36
C VAL A 221 20.14 -2.56 -0.21
N ALA A 222 20.61 -3.19 -1.29
CA ALA A 222 19.92 -4.29 -1.93
C ALA A 222 20.80 -5.54 -1.98
N ALA A 223 20.19 -6.72 -1.78
CA ALA A 223 20.85 -8.01 -1.84
C ALA A 223 20.00 -9.02 -2.60
N GLY A 224 20.63 -9.87 -3.42
CA GLY A 224 19.92 -10.91 -4.18
C GLY A 224 19.01 -10.36 -5.31
N CYS A 225 19.19 -9.10 -5.70
CA CYS A 225 18.38 -8.43 -6.71
C CYS A 225 19.09 -8.43 -8.07
N ASP A 226 18.40 -8.91 -9.11
CA ASP A 226 18.77 -8.61 -10.48
C ASP A 226 18.73 -7.08 -10.73
N PRO A 227 19.67 -6.47 -11.47
CA PRO A 227 19.69 -5.02 -11.67
C PRO A 227 18.43 -4.45 -12.31
N ALA A 228 17.82 -5.15 -13.26
CA ALA A 228 16.59 -4.67 -13.90
C ALA A 228 15.39 -4.78 -12.95
N LEU A 229 15.33 -5.85 -12.14
CA LEU A 229 14.36 -5.97 -11.06
C LEU A 229 14.55 -4.88 -10.01
N LEU A 230 15.78 -4.61 -9.59
CA LEU A 230 16.11 -3.58 -8.60
C LEU A 230 15.65 -2.19 -9.07
N ARG A 231 15.97 -1.83 -10.32
CA ARG A 231 15.47 -0.59 -10.94
C ARG A 231 13.95 -0.54 -10.88
N ASN A 232 13.27 -1.62 -11.28
CA ASN A 232 11.81 -1.64 -11.26
C ASN A 232 11.22 -1.50 -9.85
N LEU A 233 11.88 -2.07 -8.84
CA LEU A 233 11.45 -1.99 -7.44
C LEU A 233 11.79 -0.65 -6.77
N MET A 234 12.75 0.12 -7.25
CA MET A 234 13.11 1.41 -6.65
C MET A 234 12.62 2.61 -7.45
N GLU A 235 12.64 2.53 -8.77
CA GLU A 235 12.33 3.63 -9.69
C GLU A 235 11.04 3.39 -10.47
N GLY A 236 10.53 2.15 -10.50
CA GLY A 236 9.37 1.78 -11.30
C GLY A 236 9.72 1.44 -12.75
N ARG A 237 8.69 1.01 -13.50
CA ARG A 237 8.84 0.55 -14.90
C ARG A 237 8.74 1.69 -15.93
N GLY A 238 8.46 2.91 -15.48
CA GLY A 238 8.31 4.07 -16.34
C GLY A 238 9.63 4.52 -16.97
N PRO A 239 9.57 5.33 -18.04
CA PRO A 239 10.75 5.99 -18.60
C PRO A 239 11.32 7.03 -17.63
N LEU A 240 10.45 7.72 -16.89
CA LEU A 240 10.80 8.60 -15.79
C LEU A 240 10.76 7.81 -14.47
N PRO A 241 11.75 7.95 -13.58
CA PRO A 241 11.67 7.39 -12.23
C PRO A 241 10.41 7.89 -11.51
N TYR A 242 9.73 6.99 -10.81
CA TYR A 242 8.49 7.30 -10.11
C TYR A 242 8.62 8.41 -9.05
N PRO A 243 9.73 8.52 -8.28
CA PRO A 243 9.94 9.67 -7.40
C PRO A 243 9.86 11.01 -8.16
N ASP A 244 10.52 11.10 -9.31
CA ASP A 244 10.56 12.29 -10.16
C ASP A 244 9.18 12.56 -10.79
N GLU A 245 8.44 11.51 -11.19
CA GLU A 245 7.06 11.63 -11.67
C GLU A 245 6.15 12.27 -10.61
N VAL A 246 6.25 11.82 -9.36
CA VAL A 246 5.46 12.35 -8.25
C VAL A 246 5.83 13.81 -7.97
N GLU A 247 7.12 14.15 -7.95
CA GLU A 247 7.58 15.52 -7.75
C GLU A 247 7.09 16.46 -8.86
N ALA A 248 7.22 16.05 -10.12
CA ALA A 248 6.75 16.80 -11.27
C ALA A 248 5.23 17.06 -11.21
N LEU A 249 4.44 16.03 -10.89
CA LEU A 249 2.99 16.16 -10.74
C LEU A 249 2.61 17.12 -9.59
N ARG A 250 3.24 16.98 -8.43
CA ARG A 250 2.98 17.82 -7.25
C ARG A 250 3.35 19.29 -7.52
N ARG A 251 4.47 19.53 -8.19
CA ARG A 251 4.88 20.85 -8.64
C ARG A 251 3.88 21.45 -9.64
N ALA A 252 3.46 20.68 -10.63
CA ALA A 252 2.48 21.12 -11.64
C ALA A 252 1.13 21.53 -11.04
N LYS A 253 0.71 20.92 -9.91
CA LYS A 253 -0.50 21.32 -9.19
C LYS A 253 -0.43 22.74 -8.63
N GLN A 254 0.77 23.23 -8.32
CA GLN A 254 1.01 24.61 -7.90
C GLN A 254 1.10 25.54 -9.12
N GLU A 255 1.77 25.09 -10.18
CA GLU A 255 2.00 25.89 -11.40
C GLU A 255 0.71 26.16 -12.18
N ILE A 256 -0.26 25.24 -12.22
CA ILE A 256 -1.56 25.45 -12.90
C ILE A 256 -2.36 26.65 -12.35
N ALA A 257 -2.04 27.13 -11.15
CA ALA A 257 -2.66 28.33 -10.61
C ALA A 257 -2.08 29.63 -11.19
N ILE A 258 -0.94 29.57 -11.89
CA ILE A 258 -0.12 30.72 -12.30
C ILE A 258 0.18 30.67 -13.82
N GLU A 259 0.53 29.49 -14.34
CA GLU A 259 0.84 29.23 -15.74
C GLU A 259 -0.41 28.81 -16.53
N GLU A 260 -0.33 28.92 -17.86
CA GLU A 260 -1.36 28.34 -18.72
C GLU A 260 -1.37 26.82 -18.57
N ARG A 261 -2.54 26.27 -18.24
CA ARG A 261 -2.71 24.85 -17.97
C ARG A 261 -2.22 23.95 -19.12
N GLU A 262 -2.36 24.41 -20.36
CA GLU A 262 -1.95 23.66 -21.55
C GLU A 262 -0.43 23.45 -21.59
N GLU A 263 0.35 24.51 -21.35
CA GLU A 263 1.82 24.45 -21.29
C GLU A 263 2.30 23.46 -20.21
N VAL A 264 1.68 23.50 -19.02
CA VAL A 264 1.99 22.56 -17.93
C VAL A 264 1.70 21.12 -18.34
N LEU A 265 0.58 20.88 -19.02
CA LEU A 265 0.20 19.54 -19.49
C LEU A 265 1.18 19.03 -20.55
N GLU A 266 1.52 19.84 -21.54
CA GLU A 266 2.47 19.47 -22.59
C GLU A 266 3.84 19.13 -22.01
N ARG A 267 4.32 19.92 -21.03
CA ARG A 267 5.57 19.65 -20.31
C ARG A 267 5.54 18.27 -19.63
N LEU A 268 4.50 17.97 -18.86
CA LEU A 268 4.37 16.68 -18.16
C LEU A 268 4.32 15.49 -19.12
N LEU A 269 3.59 15.64 -20.24
CA LEU A 269 3.53 14.61 -21.28
C LEU A 269 4.89 14.43 -21.97
N GLY A 270 5.60 15.53 -22.23
CA GLY A 270 6.96 15.54 -22.78
C GLY A 270 7.98 14.84 -21.88
N MET A 271 7.77 14.83 -20.56
CA MET A 271 8.57 14.05 -19.60
C MET A 271 8.24 12.55 -19.61
N GLY A 272 7.25 12.10 -20.38
CA GLY A 272 6.82 10.70 -20.45
C GLY A 272 5.80 10.30 -19.38
N ILE A 273 5.22 11.25 -18.64
CA ILE A 273 4.18 10.97 -17.65
C ILE A 273 2.88 10.61 -18.37
N LYS A 274 2.25 9.51 -17.99
CA LYS A 274 1.02 9.04 -18.63
C LYS A 274 -0.09 10.07 -18.47
N LYS A 275 -0.76 10.42 -19.59
CA LYS A 275 -1.94 11.31 -19.61
C LYS A 275 -2.98 10.95 -18.54
N THR A 276 -3.22 9.65 -18.31
CA THR A 276 -4.16 9.17 -17.29
C THR A 276 -3.76 9.58 -15.87
N HIS A 277 -2.47 9.62 -15.55
CA HIS A 277 -1.97 10.03 -14.24
C HIS A 277 -2.13 11.56 -14.08
N VAL A 278 -1.74 12.31 -15.12
CA VAL A 278 -1.91 13.77 -15.17
C VAL A 278 -3.38 14.15 -14.96
N GLU A 279 -4.30 13.55 -15.71
CA GLU A 279 -5.73 13.84 -15.60
C GLU A 279 -6.33 13.44 -14.25
N ARG A 280 -5.88 12.33 -13.66
CA ARG A 280 -6.35 11.88 -12.33
C ARG A 280 -5.94 12.84 -11.22
N TYR A 281 -4.74 13.39 -11.32
CA TYR A 281 -4.19 14.29 -10.31
C TYR A 281 -4.64 15.74 -10.52
N LEU A 282 -4.44 16.28 -11.72
CA LEU A 282 -4.69 17.69 -12.03
C LEU A 282 -6.12 17.95 -12.50
N GLY A 283 -6.89 16.92 -12.85
CA GLY A 283 -8.23 17.01 -13.44
C GLY A 283 -8.22 16.91 -14.98
N ARG A 284 -9.36 16.57 -15.58
CA ARG A 284 -9.52 16.50 -17.04
C ARG A 284 -9.64 17.91 -17.65
N GLN A 285 -9.12 18.09 -18.87
CA GLN A 285 -9.48 19.22 -19.72
C GLN A 285 -10.97 19.13 -20.12
N GLY A 286 -11.66 20.27 -20.21
CA GLY A 286 -12.90 20.38 -20.98
C GLY A 286 -14.23 19.97 -20.31
N LEU A 287 -14.29 19.78 -18.99
CA LEU A 287 -15.59 19.79 -18.29
C LEU A 287 -15.74 21.14 -17.60
N PRO A 288 -16.68 22.02 -18.02
CA PRO A 288 -17.00 23.20 -17.25
C PRO A 288 -17.37 22.72 -15.85
N GLY A 289 -16.76 23.35 -14.84
CA GLY A 289 -17.10 23.07 -13.45
C GLY A 289 -18.62 23.02 -13.34
N ARG A 290 -19.17 21.94 -12.79
CA ARG A 290 -20.49 22.02 -12.19
C ARG A 290 -20.39 23.17 -11.19
N ARG A 291 -20.90 24.34 -11.60
CA ARG A 291 -21.21 25.44 -10.69
C ARG A 291 -21.99 24.78 -9.56
N ALA A 292 -21.48 24.91 -8.35
CA ALA A 292 -22.26 24.66 -7.17
C ALA A 292 -23.59 25.42 -7.33
N ARG A 293 -24.69 24.66 -7.33
CA ARG A 293 -26.01 25.18 -7.00
C ARG A 293 -26.27 24.79 -5.57
#